data_AF-A0A3D3W926-F1
#
_entry.id   AF-A0A3D3W926-F1
#
_cell.length_a   1.000
_cell.length_b   1.000
_cell.length_c   1.000
_cell.angle_alpha   90.00
_cell.angle_beta   90.00
_cell.angle_gamma   90.00
#
_symmetry.space_group_name_H-M   'P 1'
#
loop_
_entity.id
_entity.type
_entity.pdbx_description
1 polymer ?
#
loop_
_entity_poly.entity_id
_entity_poly.type
_entity_poly.pdbx_seq_one_letter_code
_entity_poly.pdbx_strand_id
1 'polypeptide(L)'
;MALGPIQFYCNTAVALICGIALWTDCSSRRISNRLILIGLICTGAVVLIEVYFKGDWQNAGGRLAAGGFASFLHGIPYVSGQMGAGDLKLAMVMGLLLGWDAWHAYMGYYGLVLGTAALILCLVPAKHKPWSLPLALF
;
A
#
# COMPACT_ATOMS: atom_id res chain seq x y z
N MET A 1 11.00 9.34 20.82
CA MET A 1 9.56 9.38 20.47
C MET A 1 9.05 7.97 20.48
N ALA A 2 8.32 7.56 21.53
CA ALA A 2 7.74 6.22 21.58
C ALA A 2 6.63 6.15 20.52
N LEU A 3 6.81 5.31 19.50
CA LEU A 3 5.73 4.89 18.60
C LEU A 3 4.61 4.36 19.49
N GLY A 4 3.51 5.11 19.63
CA GLY A 4 2.43 4.76 20.54
C GLY A 4 1.82 3.39 20.21
N PRO A 5 1.08 2.77 21.16
CA PRO A 5 0.48 1.44 20.97
C PRO A 5 -0.37 1.35 19.69
N ILE A 6 -1.04 2.45 19.29
CA ILE A 6 -1.83 2.53 18.06
C ILE A 6 -0.98 2.31 16.79
N GLN A 7 0.21 2.91 16.72
CA GLN A 7 1.09 2.76 15.56
C GLN A 7 1.61 1.32 15.45
N PHE A 8 1.89 0.67 16.59
CA PHE A 8 2.26 -0.74 16.63
C PHE A 8 1.13 -1.64 16.08
N TYR A 9 -0.13 -1.40 16.48
CA TYR A 9 -1.27 -2.14 15.94
C TYR A 9 -1.47 -1.90 14.45
N CYS A 10 -1.30 -0.66 13.97
CA CYS A 10 -1.39 -0.33 12.54
C CYS A 10 -0.32 -1.07 11.73
N ASN A 11 0.93 -1.04 12.18
CA ASN A 11 2.04 -1.74 11.50
C ASN A 11 1.82 -3.26 11.47
N THR A 12 1.30 -3.83 12.55
CA THR A 12 0.99 -5.26 12.63
C THR A 12 -0.16 -5.63 11.69
N ALA A 13 -1.22 -4.82 11.64
CA ALA A 13 -2.34 -5.00 10.72
C ALA A 13 -1.88 -4.91 9.25
N VAL A 14 -1.03 -3.93 8.94
CA VAL A 14 -0.40 -3.78 7.63
C VAL A 14 0.40 -5.02 7.25
N ALA A 15 1.28 -5.51 8.14
CA ALA A 15 2.10 -6.69 7.88
C ALA A 15 1.24 -7.94 7.61
N LEU A 16 0.16 -8.13 8.37
CA LEU A 16 -0.79 -9.22 8.15
C LEU A 16 -1.54 -9.09 6.82
N ILE A 17 -2.06 -7.90 6.52
CA ILE A 17 -2.78 -7.61 5.26
C ILE A 17 -1.85 -7.85 4.06
N CYS A 18 -0.62 -7.34 4.09
CA CYS A 18 0.37 -7.57 3.05
C CYS A 18 0.77 -9.04 2.92
N GLY A 19 0.99 -9.73 4.04
CA GLY A 19 1.36 -11.15 4.02
C GLY A 19 0.25 -12.04 3.43
N ILE A 20 -1.01 -11.78 3.81
CA ILE A 20 -2.15 -12.50 3.26
C ILE A 20 -2.37 -12.11 1.79
N ALA A 21 -2.22 -10.82 1.43
CA ALA A 21 -2.32 -10.36 0.05
C ALA A 21 -1.27 -11.07 -0.83
N LEU A 22 -0.01 -11.11 -0.41
CA LEU A 22 1.09 -11.80 -1.10
C LEU A 22 0.78 -13.29 -1.26
N TRP A 23 0.28 -13.95 -0.22
CA TRP A 23 -0.11 -15.35 -0.28
C TRP A 23 -1.26 -15.58 -1.27
N THR A 24 -2.30 -14.74 -1.22
CA THR A 24 -3.45 -14.86 -2.12
C THR A 24 -3.10 -14.53 -3.56
N ASP A 25 -2.17 -13.60 -3.78
CA ASP A 25 -1.72 -13.26 -5.13
C ASP A 25 -0.87 -14.39 -5.72
N CYS A 26 0.06 -14.93 -4.96
CA CYS A 26 0.83 -16.13 -5.36
C CYS A 26 -0.06 -17.36 -5.61
N SER A 27 -1.16 -17.51 -4.84
CA SER A 27 -2.04 -18.69 -4.94
C SER A 27 -3.17 -18.56 -5.97
N SER A 28 -3.63 -17.35 -6.31
CA SER A 28 -4.83 -17.16 -7.15
C SER A 28 -4.81 -15.91 -8.04
N ARG A 29 -3.71 -15.13 -8.05
CA ARG A 29 -3.54 -13.88 -8.82
C ARG A 29 -4.72 -12.90 -8.68
N ARG A 30 -5.39 -12.94 -7.52
CA ARG A 30 -6.59 -12.14 -7.27
C ARG A 30 -6.68 -11.79 -5.80
N ILE A 31 -6.44 -10.51 -5.50
CA ILE A 31 -6.61 -9.97 -4.16
C ILE A 31 -8.10 -10.00 -3.80
N SER A 32 -8.43 -10.69 -2.72
CA SER A 32 -9.81 -10.84 -2.26
C SER A 32 -10.38 -9.52 -1.74
N ASN A 33 -11.55 -9.11 -2.25
CA ASN A 33 -12.27 -7.94 -1.74
C ASN A 33 -12.57 -8.01 -0.23
N ARG A 34 -12.62 -9.22 0.36
CA ARG A 34 -12.80 -9.41 1.80
C ARG A 34 -11.63 -8.81 2.60
N LEU A 35 -10.42 -8.93 2.06
CA LEU A 35 -9.20 -8.45 2.71
C LEU A 35 -9.14 -6.91 2.72
N ILE A 36 -9.54 -6.30 1.60
CA ILE A 36 -9.71 -4.85 1.48
C ILE A 36 -10.78 -4.35 2.47
N LEU A 37 -11.92 -5.06 2.57
CA LEU A 37 -13.00 -4.68 3.48
C LEU A 37 -12.56 -4.74 4.94
N ILE A 38 -11.86 -5.80 5.34
CA ILE A 38 -11.31 -5.94 6.70
C ILE A 38 -10.32 -4.80 6.98
N GLY A 39 -9.41 -4.52 6.04
CA GLY A 39 -8.48 -3.41 6.17
C GLY A 39 -9.19 -2.07 6.35
N LEU A 40 -10.21 -1.78 5.54
CA LEU A 40 -11.00 -0.55 5.66
C LEU A 40 -11.71 -0.43 7.02
N ILE A 41 -12.29 -1.52 7.53
CA ILE A 41 -12.94 -1.55 8.85
C ILE A 41 -11.91 -1.28 9.95
N CYS A 42 -10.75 -1.93 9.90
CA CYS A 42 -9.67 -1.70 10.84
C CYS A 42 -9.21 -0.24 10.82
N THR A 43 -9.04 0.36 9.65
CA THR A 43 -8.62 1.76 9.56
C THR A 43 -9.70 2.72 10.06
N GLY A 44 -10.97 2.45 9.74
CA GLY A 44 -12.10 3.21 10.26
C GLY A 44 -12.14 3.20 11.79
N ALA A 45 -11.93 2.05 12.40
CA ALA A 45 -11.85 1.92 13.85
C ALA A 45 -10.67 2.72 14.44
N VAL A 46 -9.49 2.64 13.83
CA VAL A 46 -8.30 3.41 14.28
C VAL A 46 -8.54 4.91 14.19
N VAL A 47 -9.05 5.40 13.06
CA VAL A 47 -9.36 6.83 12.86
C VAL A 47 -10.42 7.29 13.87
N LEU A 48 -11.46 6.49 14.11
CA LEU A 48 -12.46 6.81 15.13
C LEU A 48 -11.83 6.87 16.53
N ILE A 49 -10.92 5.96 16.87
CA ILE A 49 -10.22 5.99 18.16
C ILE A 49 -9.36 7.25 18.29
N GLU A 50 -8.59 7.60 17.26
CA GLU A 50 -7.74 8.80 17.26
C GLU A 50 -8.56 10.08 17.38
N VAL A 51 -9.67 10.19 16.63
CA VAL A 51 -10.53 11.38 16.65
C VAL A 51 -11.31 11.49 17.96
N TYR A 52 -12.03 10.43 18.37
CA TYR A 52 -12.94 10.49 19.51
C TYR A 52 -12.24 10.42 20.87
N PHE A 53 -11.19 9.59 21.01
CA PHE A 53 -10.54 9.38 22.31
C PHE A 53 -9.30 10.26 22.51
N LYS A 54 -8.59 10.61 21.42
CA LYS A 54 -7.37 11.45 21.52
C LYS A 54 -7.57 12.88 21.04
N GLY A 55 -8.67 13.18 20.33
CA GLY A 55 -8.90 14.50 19.74
C GLY A 55 -7.89 14.85 18.65
N ASP A 56 -7.18 13.87 18.10
CA ASP A 56 -6.05 14.09 17.20
C ASP A 56 -6.50 14.13 15.73
N TRP A 57 -7.12 15.25 15.38
CA TRP A 57 -7.63 15.51 14.02
C TRP A 57 -6.52 15.61 12.97
N GLN A 58 -5.31 16.00 13.38
CA GLN A 58 -4.17 16.09 12.46
C GLN A 58 -3.76 14.70 11.97
N ASN A 59 -3.62 13.73 12.87
CA ASN A 59 -3.30 12.36 12.48
C ASN A 59 -4.40 11.71 11.64
N ALA A 60 -5.67 11.92 12.01
CA ALA A 60 -6.81 11.45 11.22
C ALA A 60 -6.82 12.04 9.80
N GLY A 61 -6.60 13.35 9.68
CA GLY A 61 -6.48 14.03 8.39
C GLY A 61 -5.28 13.53 7.57
N GLY A 62 -4.13 13.32 8.22
CA GLY A 62 -2.93 12.78 7.60
C GLY A 62 -3.12 11.37 7.04
N ARG A 63 -3.86 10.50 7.74
CA ARG A 63 -4.24 9.16 7.24
C ARG A 63 -5.13 9.25 6.01
N LEU A 64 -6.17 10.09 6.05
CA LEU A 64 -7.06 10.29 4.90
C LEU A 64 -6.31 10.85 3.70
N ALA A 65 -5.44 11.83 3.91
CA ALA A 65 -4.58 12.40 2.87
C ALA A 65 -3.64 11.34 2.28
N ALA A 66 -3.00 10.52 3.10
CA ALA A 66 -2.13 9.43 2.66
C ALA A 66 -2.90 8.39 1.83
N GLY A 67 -4.09 7.97 2.27
CA GLY A 67 -4.95 7.05 1.53
C GLY A 67 -5.42 7.60 0.18
N GLY A 68 -5.86 8.88 0.17
CA GLY A 68 -6.25 9.58 -1.05
C GLY A 68 -5.08 9.70 -2.03
N PHE A 69 -3.92 10.15 -1.55
CA PHE A 69 -2.72 10.28 -2.36
C PHE A 69 -2.23 8.93 -2.91
N ALA A 70 -2.25 7.87 -2.09
CA ALA A 70 -1.93 6.51 -2.52
C ALA A 70 -2.83 6.04 -3.66
N SER A 71 -4.15 6.27 -3.52
CA SER A 71 -5.13 5.93 -4.54
C SER A 71 -4.96 6.75 -5.81
N PHE A 72 -4.59 8.03 -5.70
CA PHE A 72 -4.32 8.88 -6.86
C PHE A 72 -3.10 8.40 -7.64
N LEU A 73 -1.97 8.15 -6.96
CA LEU A 73 -0.74 7.66 -7.59
C LEU A 73 -0.96 6.31 -8.29
N HIS A 74 -1.67 5.38 -7.66
CA HIS A 74 -1.97 4.07 -8.22
C HIS A 74 -3.15 4.10 -9.21
N GLY A 75 -3.91 5.20 -9.25
CA GLY A 75 -4.98 5.42 -10.22
C GLY A 75 -4.45 5.64 -11.64
N ILE A 76 -3.27 6.26 -11.77
CA ILE A 76 -2.60 6.50 -13.06
C ILE A 76 -2.31 5.18 -13.80
N PRO A 77 -1.61 4.18 -13.22
CA PRO A 77 -1.38 2.89 -13.87
C PRO A 77 -2.66 2.06 -14.03
N TYR A 78 -3.66 2.24 -13.16
CA TYR A 78 -4.97 1.59 -13.31
C TYR A 78 -5.70 2.06 -14.57
N VAL A 79 -5.80 3.37 -14.80
CA VAL A 79 -6.44 3.94 -16.01
C VAL A 79 -5.67 3.54 -17.28
N SER A 80 -4.35 3.34 -17.16
CA SER A 80 -3.50 2.85 -18.25
C SER A 80 -3.68 1.36 -18.56
N GLY A 81 -4.53 0.64 -17.82
CA GLY A 81 -4.80 -0.78 -17.99
C GLY A 81 -3.65 -1.69 -17.56
N GLN A 82 -2.64 -1.14 -16.88
CA GLN A 82 -1.43 -1.87 -16.48
C GLN A 82 -1.52 -2.47 -15.07
N MET A 83 -2.56 -2.12 -14.31
CA MET A 83 -2.71 -2.53 -12.90
C MET A 83 -4.14 -2.97 -12.58
N GLY A 84 -4.28 -3.92 -11.65
CA GLY A 84 -5.57 -4.42 -11.22
C GLY A 84 -6.32 -3.44 -10.32
N ALA A 85 -7.66 -3.46 -10.38
CA ALA A 85 -8.49 -2.71 -9.44
C ALA A 85 -8.31 -3.17 -7.98
N GLY A 86 -7.77 -4.38 -7.75
CA GLY A 86 -7.42 -4.90 -6.43
C GLY A 86 -6.26 -4.14 -5.82
N ASP A 87 -5.18 -3.96 -6.58
CA ASP A 87 -3.94 -3.33 -6.12
C ASP A 87 -4.16 -1.86 -5.79
N LEU A 88 -5.02 -1.18 -6.57
CA LEU A 88 -5.44 0.20 -6.31
C LEU A 88 -6.12 0.33 -4.94
N LYS A 89 -7.05 -0.58 -4.64
CA LYS A 89 -7.77 -0.58 -3.36
C LYS A 89 -6.86 -0.95 -2.20
N LEU A 90 -5.92 -1.87 -2.42
CA LEU A 90 -4.94 -2.24 -1.41
C LEU A 90 -4.00 -1.06 -1.10
N ALA A 91 -3.49 -0.37 -2.11
CA ALA A 91 -2.66 0.83 -1.95
C ALA A 91 -3.38 1.93 -1.16
N MET A 92 -4.67 2.14 -1.43
CA MET A 92 -5.50 3.07 -0.66
C MET A 92 -5.59 2.68 0.82
N VAL A 93 -5.91 1.41 1.12
CA VAL A 93 -5.99 0.92 2.52
C VAL A 93 -4.65 1.02 3.23
N MET A 94 -3.56 0.74 2.53
CA MET A 94 -2.20 0.88 3.04
C MET A 94 -1.86 2.34 3.39
N GLY A 95 -2.18 3.29 2.52
CA GLY A 95 -2.00 4.72 2.81
C GLY A 95 -2.79 5.16 4.05
N LEU A 96 -4.04 4.70 4.18
CA LEU A 96 -4.88 4.98 5.34
C LEU A 96 -4.30 4.39 6.65
N LEU A 97 -3.75 3.17 6.60
CA LEU A 97 -3.22 2.48 7.79
C LEU A 97 -1.85 3.00 8.23
N LEU A 98 -0.96 3.36 7.30
CA LEU A 98 0.36 3.89 7.64
C LEU A 98 0.28 5.32 8.18
N GLY A 99 -0.63 6.14 7.65
CA GLY A 99 -0.62 7.57 7.89
C GLY A 99 0.50 8.30 7.15
N TRP A 100 0.48 9.63 7.22
CA TRP A 100 1.34 10.50 6.41
C TRP A 100 2.84 10.30 6.71
N ASP A 101 3.24 10.18 7.98
CA ASP A 101 4.66 10.09 8.35
C ASP A 101 5.30 8.80 7.84
N ALA A 102 4.67 7.66 8.09
CA ALA A 102 5.18 6.37 7.65
C ALA A 102 5.07 6.17 6.12
N TRP A 103 4.13 6.88 5.47
CA TRP A 103 3.96 6.85 4.02
C TRP A 103 5.20 7.33 3.25
N HIS A 104 5.93 8.32 3.75
CA HIS A 104 7.17 8.80 3.10
C HIS A 104 8.24 7.72 3.07
N ALA A 105 8.42 7.00 4.18
CA ALA A 105 9.35 5.88 4.26
C ALA A 105 8.93 4.75 3.31
N TYR A 106 7.63 4.47 3.22
CA TYR A 106 7.09 3.49 2.27
C TYR A 106 7.36 3.89 0.81
N MET A 107 7.13 5.16 0.43
CA MET A 107 7.44 5.64 -0.92
C MET A 107 8.94 5.56 -1.25
N GLY A 108 9.81 5.85 -0.28
CA GLY A 108 11.25 5.68 -0.43
C GLY A 108 11.64 4.23 -0.69
N TYR A 109 11.11 3.29 0.10
CA TYR A 109 11.33 1.86 -0.10
C TYR A 109 10.77 1.38 -1.45
N TYR A 110 9.54 1.77 -1.79
CA TYR A 110 8.88 1.43 -3.05
C TYR A 110 9.69 1.93 -4.26
N GLY A 111 10.18 3.17 -4.21
CA GLY A 111 11.06 3.74 -5.22
C GLY A 111 12.39 3.00 -5.35
N LEU A 112 12.96 2.52 -4.24
CA LEU A 112 14.20 1.73 -4.24
C LEU A 112 13.97 0.36 -4.90
N VAL A 113 12.88 -0.33 -4.55
CA VAL A 113 12.52 -1.62 -5.16
C VAL A 113 12.23 -1.48 -6.66
N LEU A 114 11.41 -0.51 -7.06
CA LEU A 114 11.14 -0.27 -8.48
C LEU A 114 12.39 0.20 -9.23
N GLY A 115 13.20 1.07 -8.62
CA GLY A 115 14.44 1.56 -9.20
C GLY A 115 15.46 0.45 -9.43
N THR A 116 15.62 -0.45 -8.45
CA THR A 116 16.50 -1.63 -8.60
C THR A 116 15.98 -2.61 -9.65
N ALA A 117 14.67 -2.89 -9.69
CA ALA A 117 14.08 -3.72 -10.73
C ALA A 117 14.27 -3.11 -12.13
N ALA A 118 14.06 -1.80 -12.29
CA ALA A 118 14.29 -1.09 -13.54
C ALA A 118 15.76 -1.12 -13.95
N LEU A 119 16.68 -0.93 -12.99
CA LEU A 119 18.13 -0.98 -13.23
C LEU A 119 18.55 -2.37 -13.70
N ILE A 120 18.09 -3.44 -13.03
CA ILE A 120 18.34 -4.82 -13.45
C ILE A 120 17.84 -5.04 -14.89
N LEU A 121 16.62 -4.61 -15.22
CA LEU A 121 16.06 -4.78 -16.56
C LEU A 121 16.77 -3.94 -17.64
N CYS A 122 17.37 -2.81 -17.28
CA CYS A 122 18.22 -2.03 -18.17
C CYS A 122 19.60 -2.69 -18.39
N LEU A 123 20.12 -3.40 -17.38
CA LEU A 123 21.39 -4.15 -17.48
C LEU A 123 21.24 -5.51 -18.16
N VAL A 124 20.02 -6.09 -18.19
CA VAL A 124 19.77 -7.35 -18.91
C VAL A 124 19.96 -7.12 -20.41
N PRO A 125 20.85 -7.89 -21.07
CA PRO A 125 21.11 -7.75 -22.49
C PRO A 125 19.83 -7.99 -23.30
N ALA A 126 19.63 -7.21 -24.37
CA ALA A 126 18.40 -7.16 -25.17
C ALA A 126 17.89 -8.54 -25.67
N LYS A 127 18.77 -9.53 -25.75
CA LYS A 127 18.46 -10.93 -26.12
C LYS A 127 17.59 -11.67 -25.10
N HIS A 128 17.55 -11.21 -23.85
CA HIS A 128 16.76 -11.80 -22.76
C HIS A 128 15.75 -10.81 -22.17
N LYS A 129 15.53 -9.67 -22.83
CA LYS A 129 14.60 -8.66 -22.36
C LYS A 129 13.16 -9.17 -22.55
N PRO A 130 12.38 -9.36 -21.49
CA PRO A 130 10.98 -9.73 -21.64
C PRO A 130 10.22 -8.59 -22.34
N TRP A 131 9.33 -8.94 -23.26
CA TRP A 131 8.64 -7.98 -24.13
C TRP A 131 7.66 -7.06 -23.37
N SER A 132 7.21 -7.53 -22.20
CA SER A 132 6.47 -6.76 -21.21
C SER A 132 7.21 -6.80 -19.88
N LEU A 133 7.39 -5.64 -19.27
CA LEU A 133 7.69 -5.55 -17.84
C LEU A 133 6.48 -6.15 -17.10
N PRO A 134 6.62 -7.21 -16.31
CA PRO A 134 5.64 -7.48 -15.27
C PRO A 134 5.77 -6.34 -14.25
N LEU A 135 5.07 -5.23 -14.52
CA LEU A 135 4.89 -4.15 -13.56
C LEU A 135 4.08 -4.64 -12.34
N ALA A 136 3.38 -5.77 -12.48
CA ALA A 136 2.96 -6.61 -11.37
C ALA A 136 4.19 -7.35 -10.81
N LEU A 137 5.05 -6.62 -10.11
CA LEU A 137 6.01 -7.20 -9.19
C LEU A 137 5.40 -7.17 -7.78
N PHE A 138 4.09 -7.39 -7.65
CA PHE A 138 3.35 -7.63 -6.41
C PHE A 138 2.04 -8.34 -6.74
#